data_AF-A0A1G5CKR0-F1
#
_entry.id   AF-A0A1G5CKR0-F1
#
_cell.length_a   1.000
_cell.length_b   1.000
_cell.length_c   1.000
_cell.angle_alpha   90.00
_cell.angle_beta   90.00
_cell.angle_gamma   90.00
#
_symmetry.space_group_name_H-M   'P 1'
#
loop_
_entity.id
_entity.type
_entity.pdbx_description
1 polymer ?
#
loop_
_entity_poly.entity_id
_entity_poly.type
_entity_poly.pdbx_seq_one_letter_code
_entity_poly.pdbx_strand_id
1 'polypeptide(L)'
;MERLTISLNDQLAEQFDAVMHKRGYFNRSEAMRDLIRDLLDTVRSEEHVEGRCIATLSYIYSHHESELARLLAAVQHDHHDLTLSTMHVHVDHDSCLEVIILSGTIKNVKNFANHIIATRGVRHGKLHLLPVDPVQELFSPDPLLQVRSTALA
;
A
#
# COMPACT_ATOMS: atom_id res chain seq x y z
N MET A 1 -0.73 9.84 25.31
CA MET A 1 0.26 8.80 24.97
C MET A 1 0.43 7.91 26.17
N GLU A 2 0.32 6.60 25.99
CA GLU A 2 0.60 5.60 27.03
C GLU A 2 2.08 5.18 26.98
N ARG A 3 2.70 4.92 28.13
CA ARG A 3 4.13 4.56 28.22
C ARG A 3 4.28 3.10 28.61
N LEU A 4 4.90 2.32 27.73
CA LEU A 4 5.24 0.92 27.98
C LEU A 4 6.74 0.79 28.25
N THR A 5 7.10 -0.03 29.24
CA THR A 5 8.49 -0.41 29.54
C THR A 5 8.68 -1.87 29.15
N ILE A 6 9.66 -2.14 28.30
CA ILE A 6 9.96 -3.48 27.78
C ILE A 6 11.38 -3.84 28.21
N SER A 7 11.55 -5.04 28.79
CA SER A 7 12.85 -5.59 29.14
C SER A 7 13.29 -6.57 28.06
N LEU A 8 14.49 -6.37 27.52
CA LEU A 8 15.14 -7.24 26.53
C LEU A 8 16.47 -7.71 27.11
N ASN A 9 16.96 -8.88 26.68
CA ASN A 9 18.34 -9.26 26.96
C ASN A 9 19.31 -8.39 26.14
N ASP A 10 20.56 -8.30 26.59
CA ASP A 10 21.56 -7.41 26.01
C ASP A 10 21.79 -7.69 24.52
N GLN A 11 21.89 -8.97 24.14
CA GLN A 11 22.10 -9.39 22.77
C GLN A 11 20.97 -8.92 21.83
N LEU A 12 19.72 -9.06 22.24
CA LEU A 12 18.56 -8.66 21.45
C LEU A 12 18.44 -7.13 21.37
N ALA A 13 18.78 -6.42 22.45
CA ALA A 13 18.83 -4.97 22.45
C ALA A 13 19.88 -4.42 21.47
N GLU A 14 21.08 -5.02 21.44
CA GLU A 14 22.14 -4.66 20.50
C GLU A 14 21.74 -4.93 19.04
N GLN A 15 21.11 -6.09 18.77
CA GLN A 15 20.60 -6.40 17.44
C GLN A 15 19.52 -5.41 16.98
N PHE A 16 18.61 -5.04 17.89
CA PHE A 16 17.58 -4.05 17.61
C PHE A 16 18.20 -2.68 17.28
N ASP A 17 19.17 -2.21 18.07
CA ASP A 17 19.87 -0.95 17.81
C ASP A 17 20.60 -0.93 16.46
N ALA A 18 21.26 -2.03 16.10
CA ALA A 18 21.95 -2.15 14.82
C ALA A 18 20.99 -2.03 13.62
N VAL A 19 19.82 -2.67 13.71
CA VAL A 19 18.76 -2.56 12.70
C VAL A 19 18.20 -1.13 12.66
N MET A 20 17.99 -0.53 13.83
CA MET A 20 17.51 0.85 13.98
C MET A 20 18.40 1.85 13.23
N HIS A 21 19.71 1.79 13.48
CA HIS A 21 20.69 2.66 12.85
C HIS A 21 20.75 2.44 11.34
N LYS A 22 20.70 1.19 10.88
CA LYS A 22 20.70 0.86 9.45
C LYS A 22 19.45 1.39 8.74
N ARG A 23 18.32 1.46 9.43
CA ARG A 23 17.05 1.99 8.91
C ARG A 23 16.89 3.51 9.11
N GLY A 24 17.87 4.19 9.71
CA GLY A 24 17.88 5.65 9.85
C GLY A 24 17.00 6.19 10.97
N TYR A 25 16.60 5.38 11.94
CA TYR A 25 15.78 5.83 13.06
C TYR A 25 16.59 6.64 14.07
N PHE A 26 15.97 7.71 14.60
CA PHE A 26 16.61 8.60 15.58
C PHE A 26 16.39 8.16 17.03
N ASN A 27 15.36 7.36 17.33
CA ASN A 27 15.08 6.88 18.68
C ASN A 27 14.40 5.50 18.72
N ARG A 28 14.65 4.74 19.80
CA ARG A 28 14.10 3.38 20.02
C ARG A 28 12.57 3.32 20.04
N SER A 29 11.93 4.35 20.58
CA SER A 29 10.47 4.42 20.67
C SER A 29 9.79 4.53 19.30
N GLU A 30 10.45 5.14 18.32
CA GLU A 30 9.97 5.29 16.95
C GLU A 30 10.10 3.98 16.18
N ALA A 31 11.27 3.36 16.23
CA ALA A 31 11.48 2.04 15.64
C ALA A 31 10.55 0.97 16.24
N MET A 32 10.31 1.02 17.56
CA MET A 32 9.36 0.12 18.21
C MET A 32 7.92 0.38 17.77
N ARG A 33 7.53 1.65 17.60
CA ARG A 33 6.19 2.00 17.09
C ARG A 33 5.96 1.47 15.68
N ASP A 34 6.94 1.63 14.80
CA ASP A 34 6.83 1.13 13.43
C ASP A 34 6.81 -0.40 13.39
N LEU A 35 7.65 -1.07 14.19
CA LEU A 35 7.64 -2.53 14.30
C LEU A 35 6.28 -3.06 14.81
N ILE A 36 5.67 -2.38 15.79
CA ILE A 36 4.32 -2.73 16.28
C ILE A 36 3.27 -2.51 15.18
N ARG A 37 3.33 -1.41 14.43
CA ARG A 37 2.41 -1.16 13.30
C ARG A 37 2.55 -2.23 12.23
N ASP A 38 3.77 -2.53 11.79
CA ASP A 38 4.04 -3.57 10.80
C ASP A 38 3.48 -4.93 11.24
N LEU A 39 3.66 -5.29 12.52
CA LEU A 39 3.12 -6.52 13.09
C LEU A 39 1.58 -6.51 13.08
N LEU A 40 0.96 -5.44 13.56
CA LEU A 40 -0.50 -5.31 13.61
C LEU A 40 -1.11 -5.31 12.20
N ASP A 41 -0.47 -4.67 11.22
CA ASP A 41 -0.90 -4.67 9.83
C ASP A 41 -0.75 -6.04 9.19
N THR A 42 0.29 -6.79 9.55
CA THR A 42 0.46 -8.20 9.15
C THR A 42 -0.69 -9.06 9.70
N VAL A 43 -0.97 -8.98 11.00
CA VAL A 43 -2.07 -9.73 11.63
C VAL A 43 -3.43 -9.34 11.06
N ARG A 44 -3.71 -8.03 10.88
CA ARG A 44 -4.95 -7.56 10.26
C ARG A 44 -5.11 -8.05 8.83
N SER A 45 -4.02 -8.13 8.06
CA SER A 45 -4.03 -8.62 6.68
C SER A 45 -4.31 -10.13 6.56
N GLU A 46 -4.02 -10.88 7.62
CA GLU A 46 -4.34 -12.31 7.76
C GLU A 46 -5.81 -12.52 8.21
N GLU A 47 -6.32 -11.67 9.12
CA GLU A 47 -7.68 -11.79 9.65
C GLU A 47 -8.77 -11.17 8.74
N HIS A 48 -8.47 -10.11 8.00
CA HIS A 48 -9.44 -9.40 7.16
C HIS A 48 -9.34 -9.83 5.70
N VAL A 49 -10.08 -10.89 5.35
CA VAL A 49 -10.43 -11.18 3.94
C VAL A 49 -11.58 -10.26 3.48
N GLU A 50 -12.29 -9.64 4.43
CA GLU A 50 -13.43 -8.76 4.20
C GLU A 50 -13.06 -7.29 4.47
N GLY A 51 -13.49 -6.36 3.61
CA GLY A 51 -13.22 -4.93 3.73
C GLY A 51 -12.67 -4.28 2.47
N ARG A 52 -12.55 -2.94 2.50
CA ARG A 52 -11.90 -2.15 1.44
C ARG A 52 -10.45 -1.83 1.81
N CYS A 53 -9.61 -1.63 0.82
CA CYS A 53 -8.23 -1.22 1.01
C CYS A 53 -7.78 -0.25 -0.10
N ILE A 54 -6.74 0.51 0.21
CA ILE A 54 -5.79 1.04 -0.78
C ILE A 54 -4.58 0.11 -0.79
N ALA A 55 -3.92 -0.06 -1.92
CA ALA A 55 -2.75 -0.91 -1.99
C ALA A 55 -1.72 -0.39 -2.99
N THR A 56 -0.48 -0.83 -2.82
CA THR A 56 0.56 -0.69 -3.84
C THR A 56 1.01 -2.07 -4.30
N LEU A 57 0.98 -2.29 -5.60
CA LEU A 57 1.55 -3.47 -6.24
C LEU A 57 2.80 -3.03 -7.00
N SER A 58 3.96 -3.51 -6.60
CA SER A 58 5.21 -3.27 -7.32
C SER A 58 5.70 -4.55 -7.98
N TYR A 59 6.15 -4.46 -9.24
CA TYR A 59 6.77 -5.59 -9.91
C TYR A 59 7.82 -5.21 -10.96
N ILE A 60 8.72 -6.15 -11.22
CA ILE A 60 9.79 -6.02 -12.22
C ILE A 60 9.56 -7.01 -13.37
N TYR A 61 9.68 -6.52 -14.60
CA TYR A 61 9.64 -7.33 -15.82
C TYR A 61 10.63 -6.81 -16.86
N SER A 62 10.92 -7.61 -17.89
CA SER A 62 11.79 -7.18 -18.99
C SER A 62 10.99 -6.54 -20.12
N HIS A 63 11.39 -5.36 -20.58
CA HIS A 63 10.69 -4.67 -21.67
C HIS A 63 11.06 -5.18 -23.07
N HIS A 64 12.10 -6.01 -23.19
CA HIS A 64 12.40 -6.73 -24.43
C HIS A 64 11.31 -7.75 -24.80
N GLU A 65 10.50 -8.16 -23.81
CA GLU A 65 9.30 -8.97 -24.01
C GLU A 65 8.11 -8.05 -24.35
N SER A 66 8.02 -7.59 -25.60
CA SER A 66 7.01 -6.62 -26.04
C SER A 66 5.56 -7.07 -25.78
N GLU A 67 5.28 -8.37 -25.94
CA GLU A 67 3.95 -8.93 -25.63
C GLU A 67 3.63 -8.88 -24.13
N LEU A 68 4.62 -8.94 -23.26
CA LEU A 68 4.42 -8.86 -21.80
C LEU A 68 3.97 -7.47 -21.38
N ALA A 69 4.64 -6.42 -21.88
CA ALA A 69 4.24 -5.04 -21.61
C ALA A 69 2.79 -4.77 -22.06
N ARG A 70 2.43 -5.26 -23.26
CA ARG A 70 1.07 -5.14 -23.81
C ARG A 70 0.04 -5.90 -22.97
N LEU A 71 0.38 -7.12 -22.54
CA LEU A 71 -0.49 -7.95 -21.71
C LEU A 71 -0.74 -7.30 -20.34
N LEU A 72 0.31 -6.80 -19.69
CA LEU A 72 0.21 -6.12 -18.39
C LEU A 72 -0.66 -4.86 -18.49
N ALA A 73 -0.46 -4.05 -19.53
CA ALA A 73 -1.31 -2.89 -19.79
C ALA A 73 -2.78 -3.28 -20.03
N ALA A 74 -3.05 -4.36 -20.77
CA ALA A 74 -4.40 -4.86 -21.00
C ALA A 74 -5.07 -5.29 -19.69
N VAL A 75 -4.38 -6.05 -18.84
CA VAL A 75 -4.91 -6.48 -17.53
C VAL A 75 -5.25 -5.27 -16.65
N GLN A 76 -4.39 -4.24 -16.64
CA GLN A 76 -4.64 -3.00 -15.92
C GLN A 76 -5.87 -2.26 -16.46
N HIS A 77 -6.03 -2.18 -17.79
CA HIS A 77 -7.18 -1.57 -18.44
C HIS A 77 -8.49 -2.31 -18.13
N ASP A 78 -8.48 -3.64 -18.15
CA ASP A 78 -9.64 -4.47 -17.83
C ASP A 78 -10.10 -4.26 -16.37
N HIS A 79 -9.17 -3.90 -15.47
CA HIS A 79 -9.42 -3.60 -14.06
C HIS A 79 -9.18 -2.12 -13.72
N HIS A 80 -9.61 -1.22 -14.61
CA HIS A 80 -9.58 0.23 -14.39
C HIS A 80 -10.38 0.68 -13.15
N ASP A 81 -11.34 -0.14 -12.69
CA ASP A 81 -12.12 0.09 -11.48
C ASP A 81 -11.29 -0.12 -10.20
N LEU A 82 -10.24 -0.94 -10.28
CA LEU A 82 -9.28 -1.18 -9.19
C LEU A 82 -8.04 -0.30 -9.31
N THR A 83 -7.63 0.05 -10.53
CA THR A 83 -6.36 0.73 -10.81
C THR A 83 -6.51 2.25 -10.75
N LEU A 84 -5.90 2.89 -9.75
CA LEU A 84 -5.92 4.36 -9.61
C LEU A 84 -4.83 5.02 -10.43
N SER A 85 -3.62 4.48 -10.40
CA SER A 85 -2.48 4.99 -11.18
C SER A 85 -1.38 3.95 -11.30
N THR A 86 -0.57 4.09 -12.34
CA THR A 86 0.62 3.27 -12.57
C THR A 86 1.82 4.18 -12.80
N MET A 87 2.89 3.96 -12.05
CA MET A 87 4.19 4.57 -12.28
C MET A 87 5.11 3.53 -12.91
N HIS A 88 5.71 3.87 -14.05
CA HIS A 88 6.67 3.04 -14.77
C HIS A 88 8.07 3.65 -14.69
N VAL A 89 9.08 2.84 -14.38
CA VAL A 89 10.47 3.26 -14.25
C VAL A 89 11.37 2.29 -15.02
N HIS A 90 12.18 2.81 -15.93
CA HIS A 90 13.29 2.06 -16.51
C HIS A 90 14.40 1.93 -15.46
N VAL A 91 14.65 0.71 -14.99
CA VAL A 91 15.64 0.43 -13.94
C VAL A 91 17.04 0.29 -14.56
N ASP A 92 17.10 -0.40 -15.69
CA ASP A 92 18.30 -0.61 -16.49
C ASP A 92 17.93 -0.84 -17.96
N HIS A 93 18.90 -1.27 -18.78
CA HIS A 93 18.69 -1.50 -20.20
C HIS A 93 17.65 -2.60 -20.49
N ASP A 94 17.43 -3.55 -19.58
CA ASP A 94 16.60 -4.72 -19.85
C ASP A 94 15.32 -4.73 -19.00
N SER A 95 15.27 -3.98 -17.91
CA SER A 95 14.30 -4.12 -16.83
C SER A 95 13.49 -2.85 -16.56
N CYS A 96 12.20 -3.06 -16.35
CA CYS A 96 11.26 -2.04 -15.92
C CYS A 96 10.66 -2.40 -14.57
N LEU A 97 10.49 -1.40 -13.71
CA LEU A 97 9.70 -1.46 -12.48
C LEU A 97 8.38 -0.74 -12.73
N GLU A 98 7.27 -1.42 -12.44
CA GLU A 98 5.97 -0.77 -12.32
C GLU A 98 5.50 -0.78 -10.88
N VAL A 99 4.92 0.34 -10.46
CA VAL A 99 4.24 0.49 -9.17
C VAL A 99 2.81 0.95 -9.45
N ILE A 100 1.85 0.11 -9.14
CA ILE A 100 0.42 0.35 -9.33
C ILE A 100 -0.21 0.69 -7.99
N ILE A 101 -0.93 1.82 -7.93
CA ILE A 101 -1.80 2.16 -6.81
C ILE A 101 -3.18 1.59 -7.09
N LEU A 102 -3.71 0.79 -6.16
CA LEU A 102 -4.98 0.08 -6.27
C LEU A 102 -5.97 0.53 -5.20
N SER A 103 -7.26 0.53 -5.51
CA SER A 103 -8.36 0.74 -4.55
C SER A 103 -9.48 -0.24 -4.82
N GLY A 104 -9.94 -0.96 -3.80
CA GLY A 104 -11.02 -1.91 -3.97
C GLY A 104 -11.29 -2.73 -2.72
N THR A 105 -12.03 -3.82 -2.87
CA THR A 105 -12.12 -4.84 -1.82
C THR A 105 -10.78 -5.56 -1.69
N ILE A 106 -10.41 -5.95 -0.47
CA ILE A 106 -9.18 -6.70 -0.21
C ILE A 106 -9.08 -7.93 -1.11
N LYS A 107 -10.20 -8.65 -1.27
CA LYS A 107 -10.31 -9.81 -2.16
C LYS A 107 -9.98 -9.48 -3.62
N ASN A 108 -10.59 -8.43 -4.19
CA ASN A 108 -10.37 -8.09 -5.59
C ASN A 108 -8.95 -7.59 -5.83
N VAL A 109 -8.42 -6.78 -4.92
CA VAL A 109 -7.03 -6.29 -4.99
C VAL A 109 -6.03 -7.44 -4.89
N LYS A 110 -6.22 -8.38 -3.95
CA LYS A 110 -5.37 -9.59 -3.85
C LYS A 110 -5.43 -10.44 -5.12
N ASN A 111 -6.63 -10.66 -5.67
CA ASN A 111 -6.81 -11.44 -6.90
C ASN A 111 -6.13 -10.78 -8.11
N PHE A 112 -6.33 -9.48 -8.29
CA PHE A 112 -5.68 -8.70 -9.35
C PHE A 112 -4.16 -8.78 -9.24
N ALA A 113 -3.62 -8.55 -8.04
CA ALA A 113 -2.19 -8.62 -7.80
C ALA A 113 -1.62 -10.02 -8.07
N ASN A 114 -2.29 -11.07 -7.61
CA ASN A 114 -1.87 -12.45 -7.88
C ASN A 114 -1.85 -12.76 -9.38
N HIS A 115 -2.82 -12.24 -10.15
CA HIS A 115 -2.86 -12.43 -11.59
C HIS A 115 -1.66 -11.76 -12.30
N ILE A 116 -1.35 -10.51 -11.96
CA ILE A 116 -0.17 -9.81 -12.46
C ILE A 116 1.11 -10.56 -12.09
N ILE A 117 1.28 -10.92 -10.81
CA ILE A 117 2.49 -11.58 -10.31
C ILE A 117 2.70 -12.95 -10.96
N ALA A 118 1.62 -13.68 -11.26
CA ALA A 118 1.68 -14.97 -11.91
C ALA A 118 1.94 -14.90 -13.43
N THR A 119 1.93 -13.70 -14.02
CA THR A 119 2.16 -13.53 -15.46
C THR A 119 3.60 -13.88 -15.81
N ARG A 120 3.77 -14.79 -16.79
CA ARG A 120 5.10 -15.24 -17.23
C ARG A 120 5.96 -14.06 -17.68
N GLY A 121 7.15 -13.92 -17.11
CA GLY A 121 8.08 -12.83 -17.39
C GLY A 121 8.11 -11.74 -16.31
N VAL A 122 7.14 -11.74 -15.39
CA VAL A 122 7.23 -10.99 -14.13
C VAL A 122 8.18 -11.74 -13.19
N ARG A 123 9.25 -11.06 -12.74
CA ARG A 123 10.35 -11.68 -11.96
C ARG A 123 10.18 -11.52 -10.45
N HIS A 124 9.73 -10.34 -10.03
CA HIS A 124 9.52 -10.01 -8.62
C HIS A 124 8.26 -9.18 -8.52
N GLY A 125 7.34 -9.57 -7.64
CA GLY A 125 6.10 -8.85 -7.39
C GLY A 125 5.79 -8.80 -5.91
N LYS A 126 5.41 -7.64 -5.40
CA LYS A 126 5.06 -7.44 -4.00
C LYS A 126 3.81 -6.57 -3.88
N LEU A 127 2.82 -7.10 -3.17
CA LEU A 127 1.62 -6.36 -2.81
C LEU A 127 1.76 -5.84 -1.37
N HIS A 128 1.50 -4.56 -1.18
CA HIS A 128 1.37 -3.94 0.12
C HIS A 128 -0.06 -3.41 0.28
N LEU A 129 -0.80 -3.96 1.24
CA LEU A 129 -2.19 -3.62 1.50
C LEU A 129 -2.28 -2.62 2.65
N LEU A 130 -3.12 -1.60 2.48
CA LEU A 130 -3.50 -0.64 3.50
C LEU A 130 -5.02 -0.78 3.69
N PRO A 131 -5.49 -1.61 4.64
CA PRO A 131 -6.90 -1.68 4.98
C PRO A 131 -7.41 -0.28 5.32
N VAL A 132 -8.52 0.12 4.70
CA VAL A 132 -9.20 1.35 5.07
C VAL A 132 -10.47 0.96 5.81
N ASP A 133 -10.62 1.48 7.03
CA ASP A 133 -11.92 1.42 7.69
C ASP A 133 -12.93 2.14 6.76
N PRO A 134 -14.18 1.66 6.64
CA PRO A 134 -15.19 2.36 5.87
C PRO A 134 -15.20 3.80 6.38
N VAL A 135 -14.82 4.73 5.52
CA VAL A 135 -14.79 6.16 5.84
C VAL A 135 -16.17 6.49 6.37
N GLN A 136 -16.26 6.73 7.68
CA GLN A 136 -17.43 7.35 8.25
C GLN A 136 -17.48 8.73 7.59
N GLU A 137 -18.53 8.96 6.80
CA GLU A 137 -18.75 10.20 6.05
C GLU A 137 -18.58 11.43 6.96
N LEU A 138 -17.36 11.97 7.00
CA LEU A 138 -17.01 13.19 7.73
C LEU A 138 -16.63 14.29 6.74
N PHE A 139 -17.28 14.31 5.58
CA PHE A 139 -17.39 15.49 4.73
C PHE A 139 -18.74 15.46 4.03
N SER A 140 -19.78 15.85 4.75
CA SER A 140 -21.01 16.34 4.13
C SER A 140 -20.82 17.85 3.90
N PRO A 141 -20.61 18.33 2.67
CA PRO A 141 -20.80 19.75 2.39
C PRO A 141 -22.31 19.98 2.34
N ASP A 142 -22.90 20.39 3.45
CA ASP A 142 -24.31 20.80 3.47
C ASP A 142 -24.50 22.00 2.50
N PRO A 143 -25.23 21.85 1.38
CA PRO A 143 -25.42 22.93 0.42
C PRO A 143 -26.44 23.97 0.89
N LEU A 144 -27.12 23.77 2.03
CA LEU A 144 -28.34 24.52 2.38
C LEU A 144 -28.15 25.69 3.36
N LEU A 145 -26.91 26.00 3.78
CA LEU A 145 -26.65 27.11 4.70
C LEU A 145 -26.18 28.43 4.04
N GLN A 146 -26.07 28.52 2.71
CA GLN A 146 -25.60 29.75 2.03
C GLN A 146 -26.69 30.65 1.40
N VAL A 147 -27.98 30.29 1.44
CA VAL A 147 -29.04 31.12 0.84
C VAL A 147 -30.15 31.46 1.83
N ARG A 148 -29.79 32.10 2.95
CA ARG A 148 -30.72 32.91 3.75
C ARG A 148 -30.00 34.15 4.31
N SER A 149 -29.44 34.96 3.41
CA SER A 149 -29.01 36.31 3.75
C SER A 149 -29.05 37.18 2.50
N THR A 150 -30.26 37.56 2.07
CA THR A 150 -30.56 38.77 1.27
C THR A 150 -32.05 38.78 0.90
N ALA A 151 -32.89 39.47 1.69
CA ALA A 151 -34.09 40.20 1.26
C ALA A 151 -34.89 40.67 2.49
N LEU A 152 -34.47 41.79 3.08
CA LEU A 152 -35.31 42.66 3.90
C LEU A 152 -34.87 44.09 3.57
N ALA A 153 -35.50 44.66 2.53
CA ALA A 153 -35.67 46.08 2.26
C ALA A 153 -36.71 46.22 1.14
#